data_AF-A0A7L0TJJ2-F1
#
_entry.id   AF-A0A7L0TJJ2-F1
#
_cell.length_a   1.000
_cell.length_b   1.000
_cell.length_c   1.000
_cell.angle_alpha   90.00
_cell.angle_beta   90.00
_cell.angle_gamma   90.00
#
_symmetry.space_group_name_H-M   'P 1'
#
loop_
_entity.id
_entity.type
_entity.pdbx_description
1 polymer ?
#
loop_
_entity_poly.entity_id
_entity_poly.type
_entity_poly.pdbx_seq_one_letter_code
_entity_poly.pdbx_strand_id
1 'polypeptide(L)'
;QTSLRYNVQPTQEDAPFMLHVYTIPETCEDSKAHKVFDIGINVSYTGARNTSNMVIVDVKMLSGFIPVKSSVRKVGWLHLIQRTEVSTNHVLLYVEQV
;
A
#
# COMPACT_ATOMS: atom_id res chain seq x y z
N GLN A 1 24.90 18.71 -24.04
CA GLN A 1 23.73 19.05 -23.20
C GLN A 1 24.02 18.55 -21.80
N THR A 2 23.88 19.40 -20.77
CA THR A 2 24.22 19.07 -19.38
C THR A 2 22.96 19.21 -18.53
N SER A 3 22.59 18.20 -17.75
CA SER A 3 21.44 18.25 -16.84
C SER A 3 21.85 17.91 -15.42
N LEU A 4 21.34 18.67 -14.44
CA LEU A 4 21.47 18.40 -13.02
C LEU A 4 20.15 17.82 -12.50
N ARG A 5 20.22 16.74 -11.72
CA ARG A 5 19.07 16.13 -11.03
C ARG A 5 19.38 16.06 -9.54
N TYR A 6 18.46 16.53 -8.71
CA TYR A 6 18.56 16.49 -7.25
C TYR A 6 17.18 16.22 -6.65
N ASN A 7 17.15 15.67 -5.44
CA ASN A 7 15.91 15.39 -4.72
C ASN A 7 15.52 16.59 -3.86
N VAL A 8 14.23 16.88 -3.80
CA VAL A 8 13.63 17.87 -2.88
C VAL A 8 12.61 17.14 -2.03
N GLN A 9 12.54 17.50 -0.74
CA GLN A 9 11.52 16.93 0.14
C GLN A 9 10.13 17.41 -0.32
N PRO A 10 9.16 16.49 -0.46
CA PRO A 10 7.79 16.88 -0.76
C PRO A 10 7.23 17.74 0.37
N THR A 11 6.56 18.83 0.03
CA THR A 11 5.70 19.54 0.97
C THR A 11 4.41 18.75 1.21
N GLN A 12 3.87 18.78 2.42
CA GLN A 12 2.51 18.27 2.65
C GLN A 12 1.53 19.16 1.89
N GLU A 13 0.97 18.61 0.82
CA GLU A 13 -0.12 19.20 0.06
C GLU A 13 -1.42 18.46 0.38
N ASP A 14 -2.55 19.11 0.13
CA ASP A 14 -3.88 18.50 0.26
C ASP A 14 -4.03 17.37 -0.77
N ALA A 15 -3.68 16.16 -0.36
CA ALA A 15 -3.90 14.96 -1.14
C ALA A 15 -5.38 14.53 -1.03
N PRO A 16 -6.02 14.10 -2.13
CA PRO A 16 -7.41 13.63 -2.11
C PRO A 16 -7.56 12.28 -1.40
N PHE A 17 -6.47 11.65 -0.99
CA PHE A 17 -6.46 10.40 -0.25
C PHE A 17 -5.55 10.52 0.95
N MET A 18 -6.04 10.07 2.10
CA MET A 18 -5.24 9.83 3.29
C MET A 18 -4.90 8.35 3.35
N LEU A 19 -3.60 8.08 3.34
CA LEU A 19 -3.01 6.75 3.38
C LEU A 19 -2.23 6.59 4.69
N HIS A 20 -2.65 5.67 5.53
CA HIS A 20 -1.96 5.30 6.75
C HIS A 20 -1.47 3.85 6.65
N VAL A 21 -0.18 3.65 6.84
CA VAL A 21 0.49 2.34 6.72
C VAL A 21 1.17 2.03 8.03
N TYR A 22 0.96 0.83 8.53
CA TYR A 22 1.55 0.34 9.77
C TYR A 22 1.88 -1.15 9.66
N THR A 23 2.73 -1.65 10.54
CA THR A 23 3.13 -3.06 10.57
C THR A 23 2.70 -3.71 11.87
N ILE A 24 2.46 -5.02 11.82
CA ILE A 24 2.18 -5.83 13.00
C ILE A 24 3.20 -6.96 13.03
N PRO A 25 4.11 -6.99 14.04
CA PRO A 25 4.28 -6.01 15.11
C PRO A 25 4.85 -4.65 14.62
N GLU A 26 4.65 -3.59 15.39
CA GLU A 26 5.20 -2.25 15.09
C GLU A 26 6.72 -2.21 15.29
N THR A 27 7.24 -2.93 16.27
CA THR A 27 8.68 -3.07 16.53
C THR A 27 9.18 -4.45 16.13
N CYS A 28 10.42 -4.51 15.67
CA CYS A 28 11.07 -5.74 15.20
C CYS A 28 11.88 -6.40 16.33
N GLU A 29 11.27 -6.56 17.51
CA GLU A 29 11.93 -7.16 18.69
C GLU A 29 11.89 -8.70 18.63
N ASP A 30 10.82 -9.26 18.06
CA ASP A 30 10.68 -10.69 17.93
C ASP A 30 11.45 -11.23 16.72
N SER A 31 12.19 -12.33 16.92
CA SER A 31 12.91 -13.03 15.84
C SER A 31 12.02 -13.47 14.66
N LYS A 32 10.71 -13.63 14.89
CA LYS A 32 9.71 -13.91 13.85
C LYS A 32 9.42 -12.69 12.99
N ALA A 33 9.39 -11.49 13.57
CA ALA A 33 9.11 -10.24 12.86
C ALA A 33 10.15 -9.94 11.77
N HIS A 34 11.39 -10.41 11.93
CA HIS A 34 12.42 -10.32 10.89
C HIS A 34 12.14 -11.18 9.65
N LYS A 35 11.27 -12.19 9.76
CA LYS A 35 10.97 -13.13 8.67
C LYS A 35 9.59 -12.90 8.07
N VAL A 36 8.61 -12.64 8.92
CA VAL A 36 7.21 -12.46 8.55
C VAL A 36 6.59 -11.41 9.46
N PHE A 37 5.91 -10.45 8.86
CA PHE A 37 5.11 -9.45 9.55
C PHE A 37 3.91 -9.11 8.68
N ASP A 38 2.84 -8.62 9.30
CA ASP A 38 1.66 -8.17 8.59
C ASP A 38 1.76 -6.67 8.29
N ILE A 39 1.20 -6.25 7.16
CA ILE A 39 1.13 -4.85 6.75
C ILE A 39 -0.34 -4.43 6.82
N GLY A 40 -0.62 -3.44 7.66
CA GLY A 40 -1.91 -2.76 7.75
C GLY A 40 -1.92 -1.52 6.86
N ILE A 41 -2.96 -1.37 6.05
CA ILE A 41 -3.13 -0.25 5.12
C ILE A 41 -4.54 0.31 5.30
N ASN A 42 -4.62 1.55 5.76
CA ASN A 42 -5.88 2.29 5.87
C ASN A 42 -5.87 3.38 4.79
N VAL A 43 -6.87 3.31 3.92
CA VAL A 43 -7.08 4.30 2.84
C VAL A 43 -8.42 4.97 3.10
N SER A 44 -8.44 6.30 3.03
CA SER A 44 -9.67 7.08 3.09
C SER A 44 -9.63 8.18 2.03
N TYR A 45 -10.78 8.46 1.43
CA TYR A 45 -10.92 9.55 0.48
C TYR A 45 -11.24 10.85 1.22
N THR A 46 -10.38 11.85 1.06
CA THR A 46 -10.50 13.20 1.66
C THR A 46 -10.65 14.28 0.59
N GLY A 47 -10.93 13.88 -0.65
CA GLY A 47 -11.12 14.82 -1.75
C GLY A 47 -12.46 15.57 -1.68
N ALA A 48 -12.59 16.59 -2.52
CA ALA A 48 -13.76 17.48 -2.52
C ALA A 48 -15.06 16.84 -3.08
N ARG A 49 -15.00 15.64 -3.66
CA ARG A 49 -16.19 14.95 -4.20
C ARG A 49 -16.81 14.07 -3.11
N ASN A 50 -18.05 13.65 -3.30
CA ASN A 50 -18.73 12.79 -2.32
C ASN A 50 -18.14 11.38 -2.25
N THR A 51 -17.58 10.87 -3.36
CA THR A 51 -16.97 9.54 -3.43
C THR A 51 -15.83 9.51 -4.43
N SER A 52 -14.91 8.56 -4.25
CA SER A 52 -13.94 8.23 -5.31
C SER A 52 -14.59 7.36 -6.40
N ASN A 53 -13.98 7.34 -7.58
CA ASN A 53 -14.18 6.24 -8.54
C ASN A 53 -13.30 5.04 -8.08
N MET A 54 -12.73 4.29 -9.02
CA MET A 54 -11.77 3.23 -8.78
C MET A 54 -10.46 3.75 -8.19
N VAL A 55 -9.97 3.10 -7.13
CA VAL A 55 -8.68 3.37 -6.49
C VAL A 55 -7.74 2.19 -6.71
N ILE A 56 -6.48 2.47 -7.02
CA ILE A 56 -5.44 1.45 -7.13
C ILE A 56 -4.44 1.68 -6.01
N VAL A 57 -4.23 0.66 -5.18
CA VAL A 57 -3.21 0.67 -4.13
C VAL A 57 -2.04 -0.19 -4.60
N ASP A 58 -0.89 0.44 -4.84
CA ASP A 58 0.37 -0.25 -5.15
C ASP A 58 1.21 -0.43 -3.88
N VAL A 59 1.34 -1.68 -3.44
CA VAL A 59 2.11 -2.05 -2.26
C VAL A 59 3.43 -2.66 -2.71
N LYS A 60 4.51 -1.90 -2.54
CA LYS A 60 5.87 -2.38 -2.80
C LYS A 60 6.48 -2.99 -1.54
N MET A 61 6.93 -4.23 -1.64
CA MET A 61 7.62 -4.92 -0.56
C MET A 61 9.02 -4.34 -0.31
N LEU A 62 9.50 -4.47 0.93
CA LEU A 62 10.90 -4.21 1.27
C LEU A 62 11.83 -5.16 0.50
N SER A 63 13.05 -4.71 0.23
CA SER A 63 14.07 -5.54 -0.42
C SER A 63 14.30 -6.84 0.35
N GLY A 64 14.23 -7.97 -0.34
CA GLY A 64 14.38 -9.31 0.27
C GLY A 64 13.07 -9.94 0.75
N PHE A 65 11.95 -9.23 0.68
CA PHE A 65 10.63 -9.75 1.05
C PHE A 65 9.76 -10.01 -0.18
N ILE A 66 8.90 -11.02 -0.06
CA ILE A 66 7.87 -11.36 -1.04
C ILE A 66 6.50 -11.39 -0.36
N PRO A 67 5.42 -11.02 -1.06
CA PRO A 67 4.08 -11.10 -0.48
C PRO A 67 3.64 -12.54 -0.29
N VAL A 68 2.99 -12.83 0.84
CA VAL A 68 2.45 -14.16 1.12
C VAL A 68 1.16 -14.35 0.33
N LYS A 69 1.18 -15.24 -0.68
CA LYS A 69 0.04 -15.42 -1.59
C LYS A 69 -1.30 -15.73 -0.89
N SER A 70 -1.26 -16.47 0.22
CA SER A 70 -2.49 -16.81 0.97
C SER A 70 -3.09 -15.60 1.70
N SER A 71 -2.29 -14.65 2.18
CA SER A 71 -2.81 -13.42 2.80
C SER A 71 -3.43 -12.50 1.75
N VAL A 72 -2.78 -12.33 0.60
CA VAL A 72 -3.33 -11.52 -0.51
C VAL A 72 -4.65 -12.11 -1.02
N ARG A 73 -4.75 -13.44 -1.11
CA ARG A 73 -6.02 -14.10 -1.45
C ARG A 73 -7.13 -13.75 -0.46
N LYS A 74 -6.88 -13.77 0.85
CA LYS A 74 -7.90 -13.38 1.85
C LYS A 74 -8.35 -11.93 1.65
N VAL A 75 -7.43 -11.02 1.34
CA VAL A 75 -7.73 -9.62 1.03
C VAL A 75 -8.62 -9.53 -0.22
N GLY A 76 -8.32 -10.28 -1.28
CA GLY A 76 -9.15 -10.30 -2.49
C GLY A 76 -10.57 -10.85 -2.32
N TRP A 77 -10.94 -11.41 -1.15
CA TRP A 77 -12.31 -11.83 -0.85
C TRP A 77 -13.14 -10.72 -0.19
N LEU A 78 -12.52 -9.59 0.17
CA LEU A 78 -13.22 -8.42 0.68
C LEU A 78 -14.09 -7.82 -0.44
N HIS A 79 -15.35 -7.51 -0.14
CA HIS A 79 -16.31 -7.01 -1.14
C HIS A 79 -15.85 -5.74 -1.86
N LEU A 80 -15.03 -4.92 -1.21
CA LEU A 80 -14.54 -3.66 -1.79
C LEU A 80 -13.45 -3.86 -2.86
N ILE A 81 -12.84 -5.04 -2.91
CA ILE A 81 -11.68 -5.32 -3.77
C ILE A 81 -12.15 -6.10 -5.00
N GLN A 82 -12.11 -5.45 -6.15
CA GLN A 82 -12.50 -6.06 -7.42
C GLN A 82 -11.44 -7.02 -7.94
N ARG A 83 -10.16 -6.69 -7.75
CA ARG A 83 -9.05 -7.47 -8.28
C ARG A 83 -7.80 -7.27 -7.44
N THR A 84 -7.00 -8.33 -7.37
CA THR A 84 -5.64 -8.31 -6.80
C THR A 84 -4.65 -8.85 -7.82
N GLU A 85 -3.57 -8.12 -8.09
CA GLU A 85 -2.45 -8.62 -8.88
C GLU A 85 -1.21 -8.75 -8.02
N VAL A 86 -0.50 -9.88 -8.15
CA VAL A 86 0.69 -10.17 -7.36
C VAL A 86 1.86 -10.39 -8.29
N SER A 87 2.84 -9.50 -8.18
CA SER A 87 4.18 -9.65 -8.75
C SER A 87 5.16 -10.15 -7.68
N THR A 88 6.44 -10.30 -8.01
CA THR A 88 7.46 -10.81 -7.08
C THR A 88 7.60 -9.93 -5.84
N ASN A 89 7.55 -8.61 -6.00
CA ASN A 89 7.74 -7.63 -4.94
C ASN A 89 6.65 -6.53 -4.90
N HIS A 90 5.60 -6.67 -5.71
CA HIS A 90 4.47 -5.73 -5.74
C HIS A 90 3.16 -6.47 -5.57
N VAL A 91 2.22 -5.84 -4.85
CA VAL A 91 0.82 -6.23 -4.82
C VAL A 91 -0.01 -5.03 -5.22
N LEU A 92 -0.79 -5.18 -6.29
CA LEU A 92 -1.76 -4.17 -6.74
C LEU A 92 -3.15 -4.57 -6.27
N LEU A 93 -3.84 -3.66 -5.59
CA LEU A 93 -5.23 -3.82 -5.16
C LEU A 93 -6.10 -2.84 -5.93
N TYR A 94 -7.11 -3.35 -6.63
CA TYR A 94 -8.13 -2.56 -7.33
C TYR A 94 -9.36 -2.47 -6.43
N VAL A 95 -9.62 -1.28 -5.92
CA VAL A 95 -10.69 -0.97 -4.97
C VAL A 95 -11.78 -0.19 -5.72
N GLU A 96 -13.03 -0.61 -5.59
CA GLU A 96 -14.14 -0.06 -6.40
C GLU A 96 -14.45 1.41 -6.08
N GLN A 97 -14.56 1.72 -4.80
CA GLN A 97 -14.89 3.05 -4.28
C GLN A 97 -14.41 3.15 -2.84
N VAL A 98 -13.97 4.34 -2.43
CA VAL A 98 -13.64 4.69 -1.05
C VAL A 98 -14.40 5.95 -0.66
#